data_AF-A0AAJ2NJA5-F1
#
_entry.id   AF-A0AAJ2NJA5-F1
#
_cell.length_a   1.000
_cell.length_b   1.000
_cell.length_c   1.000
_cell.angle_alpha   90.00
_cell.angle_beta   90.00
_cell.angle_gamma   90.00
#
_symmetry.space_group_name_H-M   'P 1'
#
loop_
_entity.id
_entity.type
_entity.pdbx_description
1 polymer ?
#
loop_
_entity_poly.entity_id
_entity_poly.type
_entity_poly.pdbx_seq_one_letter_code
_entity_poly.pdbx_strand_id
1 'polypeptide(L)'
;MNSQQLEYVRQQLIVATADLSGATKGQLVAFAENAQFTATARSRGRKKITDPVTGRKVNPNCPAMSGSQSRAKGSSIALVGPVEFVTASWRRAVLSLEDHQKAWLLWSYSENIRFEYQVAITQWAWAEFREQLGAKKVAGKTMERLKTLIWLAAQDVKSELAGKDVYQHQDLAALCGVKPDNWSHNYADYWRAMCAIFKRLDGDSLLCTVRTRSQQKATFSQQGIAKVN
;
A
#
# COMPACT_ATOMS: atom_id res chain seq x y z
N MET A 1 10.86 -13.19 -12.99
CA MET A 1 9.53 -12.67 -13.41
C MET A 1 9.69 -12.06 -14.80
N ASN A 2 8.69 -12.21 -15.67
CA ASN A 2 8.66 -11.54 -16.97
C ASN A 2 8.26 -10.05 -16.81
N SER A 3 8.55 -9.20 -17.79
CA SER A 3 8.20 -7.77 -17.81
C SER A 3 6.70 -7.54 -17.55
N GLN A 4 5.84 -8.31 -18.21
CA GLN A 4 4.38 -8.25 -18.01
C GLN A 4 3.96 -8.57 -16.57
N GLN A 5 4.67 -9.48 -15.90
CA GLN A 5 4.37 -9.83 -14.50
C GLN A 5 4.78 -8.71 -13.55
N LEU A 6 5.91 -8.06 -13.81
CA LEU A 6 6.34 -6.89 -13.02
C LEU A 6 5.33 -5.75 -13.18
N GLU A 7 4.87 -5.49 -14.40
CA GLU A 7 3.89 -4.45 -14.68
C GLU A 7 2.55 -4.71 -13.97
N TYR A 8 2.10 -5.96 -13.98
CA TYR A 8 0.93 -6.36 -13.19
C TYR A 8 1.12 -6.06 -11.70
N VAL A 9 2.29 -6.36 -11.12
CA VAL A 9 2.56 -6.06 -9.71
C VAL A 9 2.55 -4.56 -9.45
N ARG A 10 3.15 -3.74 -10.33
CA ARG A 10 3.12 -2.27 -10.22
C ARG A 10 1.68 -1.75 -10.19
N GLN A 11 0.84 -2.20 -11.11
CA GLN A 11 -0.58 -1.83 -11.13
C GLN A 11 -1.31 -2.25 -9.85
N GLN A 12 -1.04 -3.46 -9.35
CA GLN A 12 -1.59 -3.90 -8.07
C GLN A 12 -1.14 -3.04 -6.89
N LEU A 13 0.12 -2.57 -6.89
CA LEU A 13 0.64 -1.67 -5.87
C LEU A 13 0.01 -0.27 -5.93
N ILE A 14 -0.19 0.27 -7.13
CA ILE A 14 -0.90 1.55 -7.32
C ILE A 14 -2.31 1.45 -6.74
N VAL A 15 -3.08 0.42 -7.13
CA VAL A 15 -4.44 0.22 -6.62
C VAL A 15 -4.44 -0.06 -5.11
N ALA A 16 -3.46 -0.81 -4.62
CA ALA A 16 -3.34 -1.07 -3.20
C ALA A 16 -3.06 0.21 -2.42
N THR A 17 -2.17 1.09 -2.89
CA THR A 17 -1.73 2.26 -2.13
C THR A 17 -2.57 3.52 -2.40
N ALA A 18 -3.49 3.47 -3.36
CA ALA A 18 -4.44 4.54 -3.64
C ALA A 18 -5.25 4.91 -2.39
N ASP A 19 -5.40 6.23 -2.18
CA ASP A 19 -6.26 6.77 -1.14
C ASP A 19 -7.73 6.67 -1.60
N LEU A 20 -8.46 5.72 -1.00
CA LEU A 20 -9.90 5.52 -1.23
C LEU A 20 -10.75 6.12 -0.10
N SER A 21 -10.15 6.97 0.73
CA SER A 21 -10.88 7.70 1.77
C SER A 21 -11.94 8.63 1.15
N GLY A 22 -13.02 8.87 1.89
CA GLY A 22 -14.15 9.70 1.42
C GLY A 22 -15.29 8.94 0.73
N ALA A 23 -15.08 7.68 0.31
CA ALA A 23 -16.18 6.84 -0.20
C ALA A 23 -17.17 6.39 0.89
N THR A 24 -16.71 6.31 2.14
CA THR A 24 -17.54 5.98 3.31
C THR A 24 -17.45 7.10 4.34
N LYS A 25 -18.55 7.36 5.08
CA LYS A 25 -18.62 8.47 6.05
C LYS A 25 -17.75 8.29 7.32
N GLY A 26 -16.78 7.38 7.34
CA GLY A 26 -16.04 7.01 8.54
C GLY A 26 -16.91 6.23 9.53
N GLN A 27 -16.25 5.45 10.41
CA GLN A 27 -16.92 4.48 11.27
C GLN A 27 -17.91 5.13 12.26
N LEU A 28 -17.53 6.28 12.84
CA LEU A 28 -18.33 6.97 13.85
C LEU A 28 -19.61 7.56 13.28
N VAL A 29 -19.53 8.22 12.12
CA VAL A 29 -20.70 8.80 11.45
C VAL A 29 -21.61 7.68 10.93
N ALA A 30 -21.02 6.61 10.36
CA ALA A 30 -21.78 5.44 9.96
C ALA A 30 -22.51 4.79 11.15
N PHE A 31 -21.89 4.76 12.34
CA PHE A 31 -22.54 4.26 13.54
C PHE A 31 -23.67 5.18 14.00
N ALA A 32 -23.46 6.49 14.04
CA ALA A 32 -24.47 7.47 14.42
C ALA A 32 -25.70 7.45 13.49
N GLU A 33 -25.50 7.32 12.17
CA GLU A 33 -26.59 7.28 11.19
C GLU A 33 -27.41 5.97 11.23
N ASN A 34 -26.79 4.85 11.64
CA ASN A 34 -27.45 3.54 11.62
C ASN A 34 -27.89 3.02 12.99
N ALA A 35 -27.39 3.61 14.09
CA ALA A 35 -27.79 3.25 15.44
C ALA A 35 -29.22 3.74 15.70
N GLN A 36 -30.20 2.86 15.52
CA GLN A 36 -31.54 3.10 16.03
C GLN A 36 -31.56 2.79 17.53
N PHE A 37 -31.29 3.79 18.35
CA PHE A 37 -31.58 3.71 19.79
C PHE A 37 -33.06 4.00 20.02
N THR A 38 -33.94 3.12 19.52
CA THR A 38 -35.34 3.16 19.92
C THR A 38 -35.45 2.45 21.26
N ALA A 39 -35.77 3.20 22.32
CA ALA A 39 -36.21 2.61 23.59
C ALA A 39 -37.48 1.80 23.30
N THR A 40 -37.32 0.51 23.04
CA THR A 40 -38.47 -0.39 23.00
C THR A 40 -39.04 -0.39 24.41
N ALA A 41 -40.31 0.01 24.53
CA ALA A 41 -41.03 -0.07 25.79
C ALA A 41 -40.86 -1.52 26.28
N ARG A 42 -40.06 -1.70 27.33
CA ARG A 42 -39.75 -3.03 27.88
C ARG A 42 -41.06 -3.77 28.09
N SER A 43 -41.15 -4.94 27.47
CA SER A 43 -42.08 -6.01 27.82
C SER A 43 -43.53 -5.54 27.98
N ARG A 44 -44.35 -5.71 26.92
CA ARG A 44 -45.81 -5.75 27.09
C ARG A 44 -46.11 -6.67 28.26
N GLY A 45 -46.69 -6.13 29.34
CA GLY A 45 -47.03 -6.89 30.55
C GLY A 45 -47.68 -8.22 30.16
N ARG A 46 -47.05 -9.32 30.57
CA ARG A 46 -47.40 -10.68 30.16
C ARG A 46 -48.87 -10.95 30.51
N LYS A 47 -49.77 -10.89 29.53
CA LYS A 47 -51.20 -11.19 29.75
C LYS A 47 -51.31 -12.66 30.14
N LYS A 48 -51.70 -12.93 31.38
CA LYS A 48 -52.00 -14.28 31.85
C LYS A 48 -53.47 -14.59 31.56
N ILE A 49 -53.73 -15.73 30.92
CA ILE A 49 -55.08 -16.23 30.66
C ILE A 49 -55.31 -17.43 31.58
N THR A 50 -56.51 -17.56 32.14
CA THR A 50 -56.87 -18.71 32.95
C THR A 50 -57.15 -19.89 32.02
N ASP A 51 -56.43 -21.00 32.20
CA ASP A 51 -56.68 -22.23 31.48
C ASP A 51 -58.05 -22.80 31.92
N PRO A 52 -59.01 -23.01 30.98
CA PRO A 52 -60.35 -23.48 31.32
C PRO A 52 -60.37 -24.90 31.91
N VAL A 53 -59.33 -25.71 31.69
CA VAL A 53 -59.26 -27.10 32.19
C VAL A 53 -58.59 -27.18 33.56
N THR A 54 -57.52 -26.43 33.79
CA THR A 54 -56.74 -26.51 35.04
C THR A 54 -56.98 -25.35 36.02
N GLY A 55 -57.69 -24.29 35.60
CA GLY A 55 -57.97 -23.10 36.40
C GLY A 55 -56.72 -22.25 36.75
N ARG A 56 -55.53 -22.64 36.27
CA ARG A 56 -54.28 -21.92 36.53
C ARG A 56 -54.08 -20.81 35.51
N LYS A 57 -53.47 -19.71 35.95
CA LYS A 57 -53.08 -18.60 35.07
C LYS A 57 -51.84 -18.97 34.26
N VAL A 58 -52.01 -19.30 32.99
CA VAL A 58 -50.94 -19.70 32.06
C VAL A 58 -50.65 -18.54 31.08
N ASN A 59 -49.43 -18.50 30.56
CA ASN A 59 -49.09 -17.57 29.48
C ASN A 59 -49.58 -18.18 28.17
N PRO A 60 -50.41 -17.47 27.37
CA PRO A 60 -50.83 -17.98 26.07
C PRO A 60 -49.61 -18.21 25.17
N ASN A 61 -49.66 -19.25 24.33
CA ASN A 61 -48.68 -19.44 23.27
C ASN A 61 -48.67 -18.18 22.39
N CYS A 62 -47.54 -17.47 22.35
CA CYS A 62 -47.42 -16.28 21.51
C CYS A 62 -47.46 -16.70 20.04
N PRO A 63 -48.14 -15.95 19.14
CA PRO A 63 -47.93 -16.10 17.71
C PRO A 63 -46.46 -15.82 17.37
N ALA A 64 -46.00 -16.29 16.20
CA ALA A 64 -44.65 -16.03 15.71
C ALA A 64 -44.35 -14.52 15.83
N MET A 65 -43.33 -14.17 16.62
CA MET A 65 -42.96 -12.77 16.78
C MET A 65 -42.31 -12.28 15.49
N SER A 66 -42.85 -11.21 14.92
CA SER A 66 -42.18 -10.50 13.83
C SER A 66 -40.91 -9.85 14.38
N GLY A 67 -39.76 -10.40 14.00
CA GLY A 67 -38.46 -9.78 14.29
C GLY A 67 -38.31 -8.54 13.41
N SER A 68 -38.37 -7.35 14.00
CA SER A 68 -38.03 -6.13 13.29
C SER A 68 -36.51 -5.97 13.23
N GLN A 69 -35.99 -5.61 12.06
CA GLN A 69 -34.57 -5.38 11.89
C GLN A 69 -34.14 -4.18 12.73
N SER A 70 -33.08 -4.34 13.53
CA SER A 70 -32.53 -3.27 14.37
C SER A 70 -31.70 -2.22 13.62
N ARG A 71 -31.58 -2.36 12.30
CA ARG A 71 -30.80 -1.47 11.43
C ARG A 71 -31.75 -0.48 10.75
N ALA A 72 -31.39 0.80 10.76
CA ALA A 72 -32.14 1.84 10.06
C ALA A 72 -32.28 1.59 8.55
N LYS A 73 -31.24 1.01 7.95
CA LYS A 73 -31.22 0.60 6.55
C LYS A 73 -31.15 -0.92 6.50
N GLY A 74 -31.89 -1.52 5.58
CA GLY A 74 -32.02 -2.98 5.44
C GLY A 74 -30.73 -3.76 5.23
N SER A 75 -29.60 -3.06 5.01
CA SER A 75 -28.29 -3.61 4.71
C SER A 75 -27.22 -3.13 5.71
N SER A 76 -26.13 -3.90 5.82
CA SER A 76 -24.93 -3.50 6.54
C SER A 76 -24.01 -2.63 5.69
N ILE A 77 -23.47 -1.55 6.26
CA ILE A 77 -22.35 -0.82 5.66
C ILE A 77 -21.07 -1.63 5.89
N ALA A 78 -20.32 -1.94 4.82
CA ALA A 78 -19.01 -2.56 4.93
C ALA A 78 -18.00 -1.54 5.49
N LEU A 79 -17.30 -1.89 6.56
CA LEU A 79 -16.31 -1.01 7.20
C LEU A 79 -15.02 -0.87 6.40
N VAL A 80 -14.72 -1.86 5.55
CA VAL A 80 -13.57 -1.89 4.65
C VAL A 80 -14.11 -2.08 3.24
N GLY A 81 -13.66 -1.24 2.30
CA GLY A 81 -14.08 -1.36 0.92
C GLY A 81 -13.64 -2.70 0.30
N PRO A 82 -14.38 -3.27 -0.67
CA PRO A 82 -13.97 -4.52 -1.32
C PRO A 82 -12.57 -4.43 -1.95
N VAL A 83 -12.24 -3.29 -2.57
CA VAL A 83 -10.92 -3.06 -3.18
C VAL A 83 -9.83 -3.07 -2.12
N GLU A 84 -10.01 -2.33 -1.03
CA GLU A 84 -9.06 -2.27 0.08
C GLU A 84 -8.87 -3.65 0.74
N PHE A 85 -9.95 -4.42 0.89
CA PHE A 85 -9.89 -5.76 1.45
C PHE A 85 -9.06 -6.71 0.57
N VAL A 86 -9.31 -6.72 -0.74
CA VAL A 86 -8.58 -7.58 -1.70
C VAL A 86 -7.11 -7.17 -1.79
N THR A 87 -6.82 -5.88 -1.79
CA THR A 87 -5.46 -5.35 -1.92
C THR A 87 -4.70 -5.24 -0.60
N ALA A 88 -5.34 -5.42 0.56
CA ALA A 88 -4.69 -5.39 1.87
C ALA A 88 -3.49 -6.35 1.98
N SER A 89 -3.53 -7.47 1.26
CA SER A 89 -2.38 -8.41 1.19
C SER A 89 -1.13 -7.77 0.57
N TRP A 90 -1.28 -6.88 -0.42
CA TRP A 90 -0.19 -6.15 -1.03
C TRP A 90 0.38 -5.07 -0.11
N ARG A 91 -0.51 -4.28 0.54
CA ARG A 91 -0.08 -3.27 1.53
C ARG A 91 0.78 -3.88 2.64
N ARG A 92 0.31 -5.00 3.22
CA ARG A 92 1.05 -5.71 4.27
C ARG A 92 2.40 -6.20 3.77
N ALA A 93 2.48 -6.75 2.56
CA ALA A 93 3.73 -7.22 2.00
C ALA A 93 4.75 -6.08 1.81
N VAL A 94 4.34 -4.94 1.24
CA VAL A 94 5.22 -3.77 1.05
C VAL A 94 5.72 -3.20 2.37
N LEU A 95 4.84 -3.07 3.36
CA LEU A 95 5.20 -2.51 4.67
C LEU A 95 6.14 -3.42 5.47
N SER A 96 6.21 -4.71 5.14
CA SER A 96 7.14 -5.66 5.74
C SER A 96 8.52 -5.73 5.06
N LEU A 97 8.75 -4.98 3.98
CA LEU A 97 10.04 -4.97 3.30
C LEU A 97 11.07 -4.11 4.02
N GLU A 98 12.34 -4.31 3.65
CA GLU A 98 13.45 -3.46 4.05
C GLU A 98 13.20 -1.99 3.65
N ASP A 99 13.77 -1.08 4.43
CA ASP A 99 13.40 0.33 4.36
C ASP A 99 13.62 0.96 2.98
N HIS A 100 14.73 0.64 2.31
CA HIS A 100 15.03 1.18 0.98
C HIS A 100 14.07 0.63 -0.10
N GLN A 101 13.70 -0.65 -0.03
CA GLN A 101 12.73 -1.28 -0.95
C GLN A 101 11.33 -0.71 -0.74
N LYS A 102 10.89 -0.65 0.51
CA LYS A 102 9.61 -0.06 0.91
C LYS A 102 9.53 1.40 0.49
N ALA A 103 10.57 2.19 0.76
CA ALA A 103 10.64 3.59 0.38
C ALA A 103 10.55 3.77 -1.14
N TRP A 104 11.27 2.96 -1.92
CA TRP A 104 11.20 3.01 -3.39
C TRP A 104 9.79 2.72 -3.90
N LEU A 105 9.17 1.62 -3.44
CA LEU A 105 7.83 1.25 -3.91
C LEU A 105 6.77 2.28 -3.52
N LEU A 106 6.81 2.79 -2.29
CA LEU A 106 5.90 3.84 -1.86
C LEU A 106 6.15 5.14 -2.63
N TRP A 107 7.39 5.57 -2.81
CA TRP A 107 7.65 6.80 -3.55
C TRP A 107 7.32 6.70 -5.04
N SER A 108 7.51 5.54 -5.66
CA SER A 108 7.30 5.35 -7.11
C SER A 108 5.84 5.05 -7.46
N TYR A 109 5.15 4.23 -6.65
CA TYR A 109 3.82 3.70 -6.98
C TYR A 109 2.70 4.15 -6.05
N SER A 110 3.02 4.75 -4.92
CA SER A 110 2.04 5.51 -4.14
C SER A 110 2.25 7.00 -4.42
N GLU A 111 1.19 7.80 -4.38
CA GLU A 111 1.27 9.26 -4.56
C GLU A 111 2.00 9.98 -3.40
N ASN A 112 2.83 9.24 -2.66
CA ASN A 112 3.53 9.68 -1.49
C ASN A 112 4.85 10.35 -1.86
N ILE A 113 4.84 11.68 -1.79
CA ILE A 113 5.98 12.53 -2.12
C ILE A 113 6.89 12.86 -0.92
N ARG A 114 6.78 12.12 0.19
CA ARG A 114 7.59 12.37 1.39
C ARG A 114 9.09 12.37 1.07
N PHE A 115 9.77 13.42 1.53
CA PHE A 115 11.20 13.60 1.30
C PHE A 115 12.06 12.51 1.97
N GLU A 116 11.63 12.00 3.12
CA GLU A 116 12.31 10.92 3.85
C GLU A 116 12.56 9.67 3.00
N TYR A 117 11.60 9.30 2.14
CA TYR A 117 11.78 8.16 1.23
C TYR A 117 12.87 8.44 0.21
N GLN A 118 12.90 9.64 -0.36
CA GLN A 118 13.92 10.02 -1.32
C GLN A 118 15.32 9.98 -0.69
N VAL A 119 15.46 10.45 0.54
CA VAL A 119 16.72 10.36 1.31
C VAL A 119 17.13 8.90 1.51
N ALA A 120 16.23 8.04 2.00
CA ALA A 120 16.56 6.63 2.27
C ALA A 120 17.00 5.88 1.01
N ILE A 121 16.28 6.06 -0.10
CA ILE A 121 16.58 5.41 -1.39
C ILE A 121 17.92 5.91 -1.93
N THR A 122 18.15 7.23 -1.93
CA THR A 122 19.38 7.81 -2.50
C THR A 122 20.62 7.50 -1.65
N GLN A 123 20.49 7.43 -0.32
CA GLN A 123 21.59 6.98 0.56
C GLN A 123 21.98 5.53 0.27
N TRP A 124 20.99 4.64 0.13
CA TRP A 124 21.24 3.24 -0.23
C TRP A 124 21.87 3.11 -1.63
N ALA A 125 21.28 3.77 -2.63
CA ALA A 125 21.78 3.71 -4.00
C ALA A 125 23.18 4.32 -4.13
N TRP A 126 23.49 5.34 -3.33
CA TRP A 126 24.82 5.90 -3.25
C TRP A 126 25.84 4.92 -2.66
N ALA A 127 25.48 4.18 -1.62
CA ALA A 127 26.34 3.15 -1.04
C ALA A 127 26.65 2.04 -2.06
N GLU A 128 25.63 1.55 -2.77
CA GLU A 128 25.77 0.58 -3.86
C GLU A 128 26.66 1.10 -4.99
N PHE A 129 26.47 2.35 -5.39
CA PHE A 129 27.28 2.98 -6.43
C PHE A 129 28.74 3.14 -6.00
N ARG A 130 28.98 3.50 -4.73
CA ARG A 130 30.33 3.58 -4.15
C ARG A 130 31.03 2.23 -4.16
N GLU A 131 30.30 1.16 -3.87
CA GLU A 131 30.83 -0.20 -3.94
C GLU A 131 31.21 -0.58 -5.39
N GLN A 132 30.35 -0.27 -6.36
CA GLN A 132 30.64 -0.49 -7.79
C GLN A 132 31.83 0.32 -8.31
N LEU A 133 32.06 1.52 -7.78
CA LEU A 133 33.25 2.32 -8.10
C LEU A 133 34.54 1.67 -7.59
N GLY A 134 34.46 0.88 -6.51
CA GLY A 134 35.60 0.21 -5.90
C GLY A 134 36.75 1.15 -5.56
N ALA A 135 37.98 0.75 -5.89
CA ALA A 135 39.20 1.53 -5.64
C ALA A 135 39.47 2.65 -6.67
N LYS A 136 38.55 2.93 -7.60
CA LYS A 136 38.76 3.97 -8.62
C LYS A 136 38.86 5.35 -7.97
N LYS A 137 39.99 6.03 -8.21
CA LYS A 137 40.19 7.41 -7.76
C LYS A 137 39.36 8.35 -8.64
N VAL A 138 38.39 9.02 -8.03
CA VAL A 138 37.56 10.05 -8.66
C VAL A 138 37.96 11.41 -8.08
N ALA A 139 38.13 12.41 -8.94
CA ALA A 139 38.43 13.77 -8.51
C ALA A 139 37.31 14.33 -7.62
N GLY A 140 37.64 15.09 -6.57
CA GLY A 140 36.66 15.60 -5.60
C GLY A 140 35.53 16.42 -6.24
N LYS A 141 35.84 17.25 -7.24
CA LYS A 141 34.82 18.01 -7.98
C LYS A 141 33.85 17.12 -8.75
N THR A 142 34.33 16.04 -9.35
CA THR A 142 33.49 15.05 -10.02
C THR A 142 32.65 14.30 -8.99
N MET A 143 33.22 13.98 -7.84
CA MET A 143 32.53 13.29 -6.76
C MET A 143 31.31 14.08 -6.23
N GLU A 144 31.47 15.39 -6.01
CA GLU A 144 30.34 16.24 -5.59
C GLU A 144 29.23 16.30 -6.65
N ARG A 145 29.59 16.31 -7.94
CA ARG A 145 28.60 16.22 -9.03
C ARG A 145 27.91 14.86 -9.07
N LEU A 146 28.62 13.77 -8.80
CA LEU A 146 28.01 12.44 -8.75
C LEU A 146 27.01 12.32 -7.58
N LYS A 147 27.28 12.98 -6.44
CA LYS A 147 26.33 13.04 -5.33
C LYS A 147 25.04 13.76 -5.69
N THR A 148 25.07 14.80 -6.54
CA THR A 148 23.83 15.43 -7.02
C THR A 148 23.16 14.57 -8.08
N LEU A 149 23.96 13.92 -8.92
CA LEU A 149 23.49 13.08 -10.02
C LEU A 149 22.68 11.87 -9.56
N ILE A 150 23.02 11.26 -8.41
CA ILE A 150 22.28 10.10 -7.89
C ILE A 150 20.80 10.44 -7.59
N TRP A 151 20.51 11.67 -7.19
CA TRP A 151 19.14 12.14 -6.96
C TRP A 151 18.37 12.27 -8.27
N LEU A 152 19.02 12.84 -9.29
CA LEU A 152 18.43 12.98 -10.62
C LEU A 152 18.16 11.60 -11.24
N ALA A 153 19.08 10.65 -11.08
CA ALA A 153 18.90 9.28 -11.57
C ALA A 153 17.69 8.58 -10.93
N ALA A 154 17.42 8.81 -9.65
CA ALA A 154 16.22 8.28 -8.99
C ALA A 154 14.94 8.83 -9.63
N GLN A 155 14.90 10.14 -9.89
CA GLN A 155 13.76 10.81 -10.53
C GLN A 155 13.57 10.36 -11.97
N ASP A 156 14.66 10.19 -12.70
CA ASP A 156 14.66 9.77 -14.10
C ASP A 156 14.10 8.36 -14.26
N VAL A 157 14.61 7.41 -13.48
CA VAL A 157 14.12 6.02 -13.50
C VAL A 157 12.67 5.93 -13.07
N LYS A 158 12.25 6.71 -12.06
CA LYS A 158 10.83 6.79 -11.68
C LYS A 158 9.95 7.30 -12.83
N SER A 159 10.42 8.31 -13.56
CA SER A 159 9.68 8.89 -14.69
C SER A 159 9.60 7.92 -15.86
N GLU A 160 10.71 7.24 -16.18
CA GLU A 160 10.77 6.17 -17.19
C GLU A 160 9.79 5.04 -16.86
N LEU A 161 9.78 4.56 -15.62
CA LEU A 161 8.87 3.50 -15.15
C LEU A 161 7.39 3.93 -15.19
N ALA A 162 7.11 5.22 -15.04
CA ALA A 162 5.77 5.79 -15.18
C ALA A 162 5.37 6.06 -16.63
N GLY A 163 6.24 5.77 -17.61
CA GLY A 163 6.02 6.07 -19.03
C GLY A 163 6.02 7.57 -19.35
N LYS A 164 6.69 8.38 -18.52
CA LYS A 164 6.86 9.83 -18.69
C LYS A 164 8.18 10.16 -19.38
N ASP A 165 8.31 11.41 -19.80
CA ASP A 165 9.54 11.92 -20.40
C ASP A 165 10.73 11.81 -19.43
N VAL A 166 11.86 11.40 -19.98
CA VAL A 166 13.13 11.13 -19.32
C VAL A 166 14.09 12.28 -19.65
N TYR A 167 15.04 12.57 -18.76
CA TYR A 167 15.99 13.65 -18.98
C TYR A 167 16.84 13.42 -20.23
N GLN A 168 16.98 14.46 -21.05
CA GLN A 168 17.93 14.44 -22.15
C GLN A 168 19.36 14.67 -21.64
N HIS A 169 20.35 14.08 -22.31
CA HIS A 169 21.75 14.22 -21.92
C HIS A 169 22.24 15.68 -21.89
N GLN A 170 21.68 16.55 -22.76
CA GLN A 170 22.00 17.97 -22.78
C GLN A 170 21.49 18.68 -21.51
N ASP A 171 20.29 18.34 -21.04
CA ASP A 171 19.70 18.90 -19.83
C ASP A 171 20.47 18.43 -18.59
N LEU A 172 20.84 17.16 -18.54
CA LEU A 172 21.66 16.62 -17.44
C LEU A 172 23.04 17.29 -17.37
N ALA A 173 23.66 17.53 -18.53
CA ALA A 173 24.93 18.26 -18.60
C ALA A 173 24.77 19.69 -18.05
N ALA A 174 23.70 20.39 -18.44
CA ALA A 174 23.38 21.72 -17.93
C ALA A 174 23.14 21.72 -16.41
N LEU A 175 22.34 20.78 -15.90
CA LEU A 175 22.06 20.61 -14.45
C LEU A 175 23.32 20.30 -13.65
N CYS A 176 24.30 19.60 -14.23
CA CYS A 176 25.59 19.32 -13.59
C CYS A 176 26.63 20.44 -13.77
N GLY A 177 26.31 21.48 -14.55
CA GLY A 177 27.24 22.56 -14.91
C GLY A 177 28.43 22.05 -15.74
N VAL A 178 28.17 21.16 -16.69
CA VAL A 178 29.16 20.51 -17.55
C VAL A 178 28.82 20.76 -19.01
N LYS A 179 29.84 20.93 -19.87
CA LYS A 179 29.63 20.99 -21.31
C LYS A 179 29.08 19.65 -21.84
N PRO A 180 28.17 19.64 -22.83
CA PRO A 180 27.62 18.40 -23.39
C PRO A 180 28.68 17.39 -23.87
N ASP A 181 29.79 17.88 -24.41
CA ASP A 181 30.92 17.05 -24.83
C ASP A 181 31.56 16.29 -23.66
N ASN A 182 31.85 16.99 -22.56
CA ASN A 182 32.41 16.41 -21.35
C ASN A 182 31.42 15.45 -20.67
N TRP A 183 30.11 15.67 -20.81
CA TRP A 183 29.09 14.73 -20.33
C TRP A 183 29.23 13.36 -20.99
N SER A 184 29.22 13.34 -22.33
CA SER A 184 29.28 12.11 -23.12
C SER A 184 30.54 11.30 -22.84
N HIS A 185 31.67 11.97 -22.64
CA HIS A 185 32.96 11.32 -22.40
C HIS A 185 33.18 10.85 -20.95
N ASN A 186 32.71 11.60 -19.95
CA ASN A 186 33.12 11.36 -18.55
C ASN A 186 31.98 11.03 -17.59
N TYR A 187 30.73 11.38 -17.91
CA TYR A 187 29.59 11.22 -16.99
C TYR A 187 28.55 10.21 -17.46
N ALA A 188 28.47 9.95 -18.77
CA ALA A 188 27.47 9.05 -19.35
C ALA A 188 27.51 7.64 -18.73
N ASP A 189 28.70 7.09 -18.48
CA ASP A 189 28.83 5.75 -17.90
C ASP A 189 28.44 5.72 -16.42
N TYR A 190 28.79 6.76 -15.66
CA TYR A 190 28.32 6.88 -14.28
C TYR A 190 26.80 7.03 -14.21
N TRP A 191 26.21 7.82 -15.10
CA TRP A 191 24.77 7.98 -15.21
C TRP A 191 24.05 6.65 -15.46
N ARG A 192 24.53 5.89 -16.47
CA ARG A 192 23.98 4.56 -16.80
C ARG A 192 24.09 3.60 -15.62
N ALA A 193 25.22 3.60 -14.91
CA ALA A 193 25.41 2.76 -13.73
C ALA A 193 24.44 3.13 -12.60
N MET A 194 24.26 4.42 -12.31
CA MET A 194 23.29 4.89 -11.32
C MET A 194 21.85 4.51 -11.70
N CYS A 195 21.46 4.71 -12.96
CA CYS A 195 20.14 4.31 -13.44
C CYS A 195 19.94 2.79 -13.34
N ALA A 196 20.97 2.01 -13.64
CA ALA A 196 20.92 0.55 -13.51
C ALA A 196 20.70 0.10 -12.06
N ILE A 197 21.30 0.78 -11.07
CA ILE A 197 21.07 0.50 -9.65
C ILE A 197 19.60 0.68 -9.29
N PHE A 198 18.96 1.78 -9.71
CA PHE A 198 17.54 2.02 -9.44
C PHE A 198 16.62 1.04 -10.19
N LYS A 199 16.93 0.70 -11.45
CA LYS A 199 16.18 -0.33 -12.20
C LYS A 199 16.26 -1.70 -11.53
N ARG A 200 17.43 -2.06 -11.00
CA ARG A 200 17.63 -3.28 -10.21
C ARG A 200 16.84 -3.22 -8.91
N LEU A 201 16.91 -2.10 -8.18
CA LEU A 201 16.14 -1.88 -6.96
C LEU A 201 14.63 -2.06 -7.20
N ASP A 202 14.12 -1.53 -8.31
CA ASP A 202 12.71 -1.71 -8.71
C ASP A 202 12.37 -3.19 -8.91
N GLY A 203 13.13 -3.89 -9.74
CA GLY A 203 12.91 -5.32 -10.00
C GLY A 203 12.97 -6.18 -8.74
N ASP A 204 13.99 -5.95 -7.90
CA ASP A 204 14.22 -6.71 -6.67
C ASP A 204 13.13 -6.42 -5.63
N SER A 205 12.75 -5.15 -5.44
CA SER A 205 11.68 -4.78 -4.50
C SER A 205 10.32 -5.36 -4.90
N LEU A 206 9.99 -5.36 -6.20
CA LEU A 206 8.76 -6.00 -6.71
C LEU A 206 8.79 -7.52 -6.49
N LEU A 207 9.94 -8.17 -6.75
CA LEU A 207 10.10 -9.61 -6.54
C LEU A 207 9.99 -9.98 -5.05
N CYS A 208 10.64 -9.22 -4.16
CA CYS A 208 10.54 -9.36 -2.71
C CYS A 208 9.10 -9.19 -2.24
N THR A 209 8.37 -8.20 -2.77
CA THR A 209 6.95 -8.00 -2.45
C THR A 209 6.11 -9.24 -2.77
N VAL A 210 6.29 -9.82 -3.96
CA VAL A 210 5.55 -11.01 -4.38
C VAL A 210 5.88 -12.21 -3.48
N ARG A 211 7.16 -12.42 -3.17
CA ARG A 211 7.62 -13.49 -2.28
C ARG A 211 7.03 -13.34 -0.87
N THR A 212 7.18 -12.16 -0.27
CA THR A 212 6.64 -11.84 1.06
C THR A 212 5.13 -12.01 1.10
N ARG A 213 4.40 -11.53 0.09
CA ARG A 213 2.94 -11.72 -0.02
C ARG A 213 2.57 -13.20 -0.08
N SER A 214 3.28 -13.99 -0.88
CA SER A 214 3.04 -15.43 -1.01
C SER A 214 3.25 -16.15 0.32
N GLN A 215 4.33 -15.83 1.02
CA GLN A 215 4.65 -16.39 2.33
C GLN A 215 3.59 -16.01 3.38
N GLN A 216 3.23 -14.73 3.47
CA GLN A 216 2.18 -14.26 4.37
C GLN A 216 0.86 -14.99 4.10
N LYS A 217 0.45 -15.12 2.83
CA LYS A 217 -0.77 -15.85 2.47
C LYS A 217 -0.73 -17.31 2.94
N ALA A 218 0.38 -18.02 2.72
CA ALA A 218 0.53 -19.40 3.15
C ALA A 218 0.47 -19.55 4.68
N THR A 219 1.08 -18.62 5.43
CA THR A 219 1.04 -18.61 6.89
C THR A 219 -0.39 -18.36 7.42
N PHE A 220 -1.10 -17.37 6.85
CA PHE A 220 -2.44 -17.00 7.32
C PHE A 220 -3.57 -17.87 6.75
N SER A 221 -3.30 -18.73 5.77
CA SER A 221 -4.29 -19.68 5.24
C SER A 221 -4.43 -20.95 6.08
N GLN A 222 -3.58 -21.17 7.08
CA GLN A 222 -3.74 -22.30 8.00
C GLN A 222 -4.97 -22.05 8.88
N GLN A 223 -6.05 -22.79 8.61
CA GLN A 223 -7.22 -22.84 9.48
C GLN A 223 -6.82 -23.49 10.81
N GLY A 224 -6.39 -22.67 11.77
CA GLY A 224 -6.46 -23.05 13.17
C GLY A 224 -7.95 -23.15 13.54
N ILE A 225 -8.53 -24.34 13.38
CA ILE A 225 -9.82 -24.63 14.03
C ILE A 225 -9.54 -24.45 15.52
N ALA A 226 -10.04 -23.36 16.09
CA ALA A 226 -10.01 -23.17 17.54
C ALA A 226 -10.71 -24.40 18.14
N LYS A 227 -9.97 -25.25 18.84
CA LYS A 227 -10.58 -26.28 19.68
C LYS A 227 -11.39 -25.53 20.72
N VAL A 228 -12.71 -25.62 20.61
CA VAL A 228 -13.62 -25.16 21.64
C VAL A 228 -13.38 -26.08 22.83
N ASN A 229 -12.88 -25.51 23.93
CA ASN A 229 -12.77 -26.21 25.22
C ASN A 229 -14.14 -26.39 25.85
#